data_AF-A0A7M5WX22-F1
#
_entry.id   AF-A0A7M5WX22-F1
#
_cell.length_a   1.000
_cell.length_b   1.000
_cell.length_c   1.000
_cell.angle_alpha   90.00
_cell.angle_beta   90.00
_cell.angle_gamma   90.00
#
_symmetry.space_group_name_H-M   'P 1'
#
loop_
_entity.id
_entity.type
_entity.pdbx_description
1 polymer ?
#
loop_
_entity_poly.entity_id
_entity_poly.type
_entity_poly.pdbx_seq_one_letter_code
_entity_poly.pdbx_strand_id
1 'polypeptide(L)'
;MNFFLYRCDRITETTATLIDVILTTDASNISCSQVINCSMSDHDIVACCRKLNHFKYEPETIKCRDFSKYNVDTINNELLNVDWNVVYSTTCPVNALTHLLSILKETLSNHAPIITKRIKGKPSPWMTEDLKKQMNTRDQLNRRAKKSRNNYDWQSYRRKKNFVKNEIIRAKRNHFKNELKENANNPDRFWKIVKKIFPVNNKSNVITKSFNLSDGKTTTDEDTISDGFCKFYSSIAKNLKEKSFLLKNFLWSYATPNNRYSTLPNFKLSRVSDIQVLKYLKNLKRKCATGLDDLPASYLKDIAYVIAKPLTHTINNSISTGIVPNELKSARITPIFKSGNNGQFENYR
;
A
#
# COMPACT_ATOMS: atom_id res chain seq x y z
N MET A 1 26.98 37.97 13.26
CA MET A 1 26.70 36.51 13.28
C MET A 1 26.61 36.09 14.73
N ASN A 2 25.46 35.60 15.19
CA ASN A 2 25.30 35.20 16.60
C ASN A 2 25.57 33.70 16.74
N PHE A 3 26.54 33.35 17.58
CA PHE A 3 26.95 31.98 17.89
C PHE A 3 26.06 31.43 19.01
N PHE A 4 25.46 30.25 18.82
CA PHE A 4 24.43 29.74 19.74
C PHE A 4 24.82 28.50 20.56
N LEU A 5 26.00 27.91 20.35
CA LEU A 5 26.47 26.73 21.09
C LEU A 5 27.97 26.83 21.40
N TYR A 6 28.29 26.83 22.69
CA TYR A 6 29.66 26.92 23.25
C TYR A 6 30.10 25.63 23.98
N ARG A 7 29.44 24.49 23.72
CA ARG A 7 29.75 23.22 24.41
C ARG A 7 30.43 22.25 23.47
N CYS A 8 31.55 21.69 23.92
CA CYS A 8 32.24 20.60 23.22
C CYS A 8 31.28 19.44 22.98
N ASP A 9 31.19 19.01 21.73
CA ASP A 9 30.41 17.87 21.25
C ASP A 9 31.28 16.62 21.12
N ARG A 10 32.61 16.75 21.00
CA ARG A 10 33.53 15.61 21.08
C ARG A 10 34.31 15.64 22.39
N ILE A 11 34.09 14.63 23.22
CA ILE A 11 34.79 14.44 24.49
C ILE A 11 35.55 13.11 24.40
N THR A 12 36.87 13.17 24.60
CA THR A 12 37.74 12.01 24.71
C THR A 12 38.26 11.86 26.13
N GLU A 13 39.20 10.94 26.34
CA GLU A 13 39.89 10.79 27.62
C GLU A 13 40.67 12.04 28.01
N THR A 14 41.33 12.70 27.04
CA THR A 14 42.28 13.78 27.30
C THR A 14 41.84 15.13 26.75
N THR A 15 40.88 15.17 25.82
CA THR A 15 40.47 16.39 25.13
C THR A 15 38.95 16.57 25.10
N ALA A 16 38.51 17.83 25.03
CA ALA A 16 37.14 18.19 24.71
C ALA A 16 37.21 19.24 23.58
N THR A 17 36.65 18.92 22.42
CA THR A 17 36.70 19.75 21.22
C THR A 17 35.30 20.08 20.75
N LEU A 18 35.12 21.28 20.21
CA LEU A 18 33.93 21.71 19.48
C LEU A 18 34.16 21.46 17.98
N ILE A 19 33.42 20.53 17.38
CA ILE A 19 33.50 20.17 15.97
C ILE A 19 32.29 20.73 15.22
N ASP A 20 31.09 20.42 15.70
CA ASP A 20 29.85 20.84 15.06
C ASP A 20 29.36 22.18 15.63
N VAL A 21 29.06 23.14 14.74
CA VAL A 21 28.60 24.48 15.10
C VAL A 21 27.27 24.78 14.43
N ILE A 22 26.35 25.40 15.19
CA ILE A 22 25.11 25.97 14.64
C ILE A 22 25.25 27.49 14.55
N LEU A 23 25.21 28.00 13.31
CA LEU A 23 25.23 29.42 13.00
C LEU A 23 23.83 29.88 12.59
N THR A 24 23.41 31.05 13.08
CA THR A 24 22.17 31.70 12.63
C THR A 24 22.42 33.19 12.35
N THR A 25 21.72 33.70 11.35
CA THR A 25 21.64 35.15 11.08
C THR A 25 20.67 35.85 12.01
N ASP A 26 19.69 35.11 12.55
CA ASP A 26 18.67 35.63 13.45
C ASP A 26 18.49 34.70 14.67
N ALA A 27 18.86 35.24 15.83
CA ALA A 27 18.76 34.62 17.14
C ALA A 27 17.31 34.36 17.58
N SER A 28 16.40 35.25 17.21
CA SER A 28 15.01 35.25 17.69
C SER A 28 14.21 34.03 17.21
N ASN A 29 14.62 33.48 16.07
CA ASN A 29 14.09 32.26 15.46
C ASN A 29 14.56 30.97 16.15
N ILE A 30 15.49 31.03 17.09
CA ILE A 30 15.93 29.85 17.85
C ILE A 30 15.27 29.88 19.23
N SER A 31 14.60 28.79 19.60
CA SER A 31 13.97 28.64 20.91
C SER A 31 14.92 28.02 21.94
N CYS A 32 15.72 27.03 21.53
CA CYS A 32 16.77 26.45 22.37
C CYS A 32 17.83 25.75 21.52
N SER A 33 18.99 25.48 22.13
CA SER A 33 20.08 24.69 21.56
C SER A 33 20.62 23.73 22.63
N GLN A 34 21.06 22.54 22.23
CA GLN A 34 21.60 21.54 23.14
C GLN A 34 22.59 20.58 22.44
N VAL A 35 23.51 20.04 23.24
CA VAL A 35 24.37 18.92 22.86
C VAL A 35 23.78 17.65 23.45
N ILE A 36 23.34 16.74 22.60
CA ILE A 36 22.70 15.48 22.95
C ILE A 36 23.75 14.37 22.91
N ASN A 37 23.99 13.75 24.07
CA ASN A 37 24.94 12.64 24.19
C ASN A 37 24.64 11.52 23.18
N CYS A 38 25.59 11.28 22.27
CA CYS A 38 25.53 10.22 21.27
C CYS A 38 26.53 9.12 21.62
N SER A 39 26.08 7.87 21.66
CA SER A 39 26.95 6.69 21.81
C SER A 39 27.26 5.98 20.49
N MET A 40 26.65 6.47 19.40
CA MET A 40 26.75 5.88 18.06
C MET A 40 27.87 6.51 17.22
N SER A 41 28.18 7.79 17.46
CA SER A 41 29.28 8.52 16.82
C SER A 41 30.44 8.75 17.79
N ASP A 42 31.53 9.34 17.32
CA ASP A 42 32.65 9.84 18.11
C ASP A 42 32.46 11.29 18.59
N HIS A 43 31.42 11.97 18.11
CA HIS A 43 30.93 13.27 18.60
C HIS A 43 29.44 13.17 18.98
N ASP A 44 29.00 14.07 19.84
CA ASP A 44 27.63 14.24 20.28
C ASP A 44 26.79 14.96 19.24
N ILE A 45 25.48 14.75 19.29
CA ILE A 45 24.57 15.39 18.35
C ILE A 45 24.33 16.81 18.81
N VAL A 46 24.71 17.78 17.99
CA VAL A 46 24.36 19.17 18.21
C VAL A 46 22.97 19.44 17.61
N ALA A 47 22.05 19.91 18.44
CA ALA A 47 20.65 20.15 18.05
C ALA A 47 20.21 21.56 18.44
N CYS A 48 19.36 22.18 17.61
CA CYS A 48 18.62 23.38 17.97
C CYS A 48 17.15 23.25 17.60
N CYS A 49 16.29 23.92 18.36
CA CYS A 49 14.87 24.04 18.06
C CYS A 49 14.61 25.40 17.43
N ARG A 50 14.39 25.42 16.12
CA ARG A 50 14.01 26.63 15.38
C ARG A 50 12.50 26.83 15.46
N LYS A 51 12.07 28.05 15.80
CA LYS A 51 10.69 28.51 15.64
C LYS A 51 10.41 28.57 14.14
N LEU A 52 9.64 27.61 13.66
CA LEU A 52 9.13 27.61 12.31
C LEU A 52 7.66 28.00 12.40
N ASN A 53 7.24 29.00 11.62
CA ASN A 53 5.82 29.26 11.35
C ASN A 53 5.30 28.19 10.38
N HIS A 54 5.47 26.90 10.71
CA HIS A 54 5.18 25.80 9.80
C HIS A 54 4.08 24.90 10.34
N PHE A 55 3.22 24.47 9.43
CA PHE A 55 2.16 23.51 9.69
C PHE A 55 2.78 22.20 10.17
N LYS A 56 2.31 21.71 11.33
CA LYS A 56 2.68 20.38 11.82
C LYS A 56 2.08 19.36 10.86
N TYR A 57 2.93 18.56 10.19
CA TYR A 57 2.43 17.47 9.37
C TYR A 57 1.72 16.45 10.25
N GLU A 58 0.42 16.28 10.02
CA GLU A 58 -0.35 15.25 10.71
C GLU A 58 0.20 13.86 10.36
N PRO A 59 0.23 12.93 11.33
CA PRO A 59 0.67 11.58 11.05
C PRO A 59 -0.12 10.94 9.91
N GLU A 60 0.58 10.33 8.96
CA GLU A 60 -0.08 9.61 7.87
C GLU A 60 -0.86 8.41 8.44
N THR A 61 -2.15 8.35 8.12
CA THR A 61 -3.03 7.26 8.52
C THR A 61 -3.58 6.55 7.29
N ILE A 62 -3.77 5.25 7.40
CA ILE A 62 -4.40 4.44 6.36
C ILE A 62 -5.67 3.80 6.92
N LYS A 63 -6.72 3.81 6.12
CA LYS A 63 -7.92 3.00 6.38
C LYS A 63 -7.70 1.62 5.77
N CYS A 64 -7.84 0.57 6.57
CA CYS A 64 -7.77 -0.80 6.10
C CYS A 64 -8.77 -1.68 6.85
N ARG A 65 -9.19 -2.78 6.22
CA ARG A 65 -10.11 -3.73 6.82
C ARG A 65 -9.35 -4.68 7.77
N ASP A 66 -9.86 -4.87 8.98
CA ASP A 66 -9.23 -5.74 9.98
C ASP A 66 -9.76 -7.17 9.88
N PHE A 67 -8.92 -8.08 9.39
CA PHE A 67 -9.27 -9.50 9.30
C PHE A 67 -8.81 -10.31 10.52
N SER A 68 -8.39 -9.65 11.60
CA SER A 68 -7.86 -10.32 12.81
C SER A 68 -8.86 -11.30 13.44
N LYS A 69 -10.16 -10.99 13.37
CA LYS A 69 -11.26 -11.81 13.90
C LYS A 69 -12.08 -12.52 12.81
N TYR A 70 -11.62 -12.47 11.56
CA TYR A 70 -12.36 -13.03 10.44
C TYR A 70 -12.36 -14.57 10.48
N ASN A 71 -13.55 -15.16 10.64
CA ASN A 71 -13.74 -16.61 10.64
C ASN A 71 -14.76 -17.02 9.58
N VAL A 72 -14.37 -17.95 8.71
CA VAL A 72 -15.18 -18.35 7.54
C VAL A 72 -16.43 -19.12 7.95
N ASP A 73 -16.34 -19.97 8.97
CA ASP A 73 -17.45 -20.82 9.40
C ASP A 73 -18.53 -19.98 10.09
N THR A 74 -18.15 -19.02 10.93
CA THR A 74 -19.11 -18.12 11.59
C THR A 74 -19.86 -17.26 10.58
N ILE A 75 -19.16 -16.73 9.57
CA ILE A 75 -19.76 -15.94 8.49
C ILE A 75 -20.73 -16.79 7.66
N ASN A 76 -20.33 -18.01 7.28
CA ASN A 76 -21.19 -18.89 6.51
C ASN A 76 -22.45 -19.25 7.30
N ASN A 77 -22.33 -19.55 8.60
CA ASN A 77 -23.46 -19.82 9.48
C ASN A 77 -24.42 -18.62 9.60
N GLU A 78 -23.88 -17.40 9.72
CA GLU A 78 -24.71 -16.18 9.72
C GLU A 78 -25.47 -16.01 8.41
N LEU A 79 -24.77 -16.11 7.27
CA LEU A 79 -25.39 -15.96 5.95
C LEU A 79 -26.39 -17.07 5.60
N LEU A 80 -26.23 -18.28 6.16
CA LEU A 80 -27.20 -19.36 6.02
C LEU A 80 -28.51 -19.07 6.75
N ASN A 81 -28.48 -18.27 7.81
CA ASN A 81 -29.65 -17.87 8.58
C ASN A 81 -30.32 -16.58 8.06
N VAL A 82 -29.75 -15.94 7.04
CA VAL A 82 -30.34 -14.74 6.42
C VAL A 82 -31.57 -15.12 5.61
N ASP A 83 -32.65 -14.35 5.76
CA ASP A 83 -33.81 -14.45 4.89
C ASP A 83 -33.54 -13.81 3.51
N TRP A 84 -33.20 -14.67 2.54
CA TRP A 84 -32.95 -14.26 1.16
C TRP A 84 -34.22 -13.89 0.37
N ASN A 85 -35.42 -14.02 0.95
CA ASN A 85 -36.67 -13.63 0.26
C ASN A 85 -36.69 -12.16 -0.15
N VAL A 86 -35.98 -11.28 0.57
CA VAL A 86 -35.82 -9.87 0.17
C VAL A 86 -35.19 -9.77 -1.21
N VAL A 87 -34.23 -10.65 -1.54
CA VAL A 87 -33.61 -10.70 -2.88
C VAL A 87 -34.52 -11.42 -3.88
N TYR A 88 -35.13 -12.55 -3.50
CA TYR A 88 -35.93 -13.37 -4.41
C TYR A 88 -37.27 -12.76 -4.81
N SER A 89 -37.89 -11.98 -3.93
CA SER A 89 -39.19 -11.32 -4.19
C SER A 89 -39.05 -10.02 -4.97
N THR A 90 -37.83 -9.47 -5.07
CA THR A 90 -37.57 -8.20 -5.74
C THR A 90 -37.49 -8.37 -7.25
N THR A 91 -38.48 -7.81 -7.96
CA THR A 91 -38.57 -7.88 -9.43
C THR A 91 -37.57 -6.97 -10.14
N CYS A 92 -37.17 -5.84 -9.55
CA CYS A 92 -36.18 -4.94 -10.12
C CYS A 92 -34.74 -5.48 -9.90
N PRO A 93 -33.95 -5.77 -10.96
CA PRO A 93 -32.60 -6.31 -10.80
C PRO A 93 -31.66 -5.38 -10.03
N VAL A 94 -31.85 -4.06 -10.17
CA VAL A 94 -31.05 -3.04 -9.46
C VAL A 94 -31.27 -3.19 -7.96
N ASN A 95 -32.53 -3.19 -7.51
CA ASN A 95 -32.86 -3.31 -6.09
C ASN A 95 -32.44 -4.68 -5.54
N ALA A 96 -32.65 -5.76 -6.31
CA ALA A 96 -32.22 -7.10 -5.90
C ALA A 96 -30.70 -7.18 -5.67
N LEU A 97 -29.91 -6.57 -6.55
CA LEU A 97 -28.45 -6.46 -6.35
C LEU A 97 -28.12 -5.60 -5.13
N THR A 98 -28.79 -4.47 -4.96
CA THR A 98 -28.56 -3.57 -3.81
C THR A 98 -28.82 -4.30 -2.48
N HIS A 99 -29.91 -5.04 -2.36
CA HIS A 99 -30.21 -5.85 -1.17
C HIS A 99 -29.17 -6.95 -0.94
N LEU A 100 -28.76 -7.67 -2.00
CA LEU A 100 -27.70 -8.66 -1.90
C LEU A 100 -26.40 -8.01 -1.39
N LEU A 101 -25.96 -6.92 -2.02
CA LEU A 101 -24.73 -6.23 -1.64
C LEU A 101 -24.80 -5.64 -0.24
N SER A 102 -25.95 -5.13 0.21
CA SER A 102 -26.10 -4.57 1.56
C SER A 102 -25.89 -5.65 2.62
N ILE A 103 -26.56 -6.80 2.49
CA ILE A 103 -26.41 -7.95 3.38
C ILE A 103 -24.94 -8.38 3.44
N LEU A 104 -24.29 -8.52 2.28
CA LEU A 104 -22.90 -8.97 2.22
C LEU A 104 -21.92 -7.96 2.82
N LYS A 105 -22.15 -6.66 2.62
CA LYS A 105 -21.33 -5.57 3.18
C LYS A 105 -21.50 -5.45 4.68
N GLU A 106 -22.72 -5.61 5.18
CA GLU A 106 -23.04 -5.56 6.61
C GLU A 106 -22.37 -6.73 7.34
N THR A 107 -22.59 -7.95 6.86
CA THR A 107 -21.94 -9.17 7.38
C THR A 107 -20.41 -9.01 7.39
N LEU A 108 -19.84 -8.55 6.27
CA LEU A 108 -18.40 -8.33 6.19
C LEU A 108 -17.91 -7.26 7.18
N SER A 109 -18.69 -6.21 7.43
CA SER A 109 -18.30 -5.14 8.35
C SER A 109 -18.36 -5.58 9.81
N ASN A 110 -19.27 -6.50 10.16
CA ASN A 110 -19.34 -7.10 11.48
C ASN A 110 -18.14 -8.02 11.78
N HIS A 111 -17.72 -8.82 10.78
CA HIS A 111 -16.63 -9.79 10.94
C HIS A 111 -15.24 -9.26 10.57
N ALA A 112 -15.18 -8.19 9.79
CA ALA A 112 -13.96 -7.51 9.38
C ALA A 112 -14.21 -6.00 9.22
N PRO A 113 -14.22 -5.23 10.32
CA PRO A 113 -14.50 -3.80 10.28
C PRO A 113 -13.37 -2.99 9.62
N ILE A 114 -13.70 -1.82 9.09
CA ILE A 114 -12.71 -0.85 8.61
C ILE A 114 -12.10 -0.12 9.81
N ILE A 115 -10.78 -0.16 9.94
CA ILE A 115 -10.04 0.53 11.00
C ILE A 115 -9.01 1.48 10.42
N THR A 116 -8.73 2.55 11.17
CA THR A 116 -7.68 3.51 10.82
C THR A 116 -6.40 3.13 11.57
N LYS A 117 -5.32 2.87 10.82
CA LYS A 117 -4.00 2.59 11.37
C LYS A 117 -3.05 3.74 11.04
N ARG A 118 -2.35 4.24 12.06
CA ARG A 118 -1.21 5.16 11.87
C ARG A 118 -0.07 4.40 11.19
N ILE A 119 0.45 4.96 10.10
CA ILE A 119 1.64 4.41 9.45
C ILE A 119 2.81 4.60 10.40
N LYS A 120 3.45 3.49 10.75
CA LYS A 120 4.68 3.46 11.54
C LYS A 120 5.81 2.93 10.68
N GLY A 121 7.03 3.39 10.95
CA GLY A 121 8.23 2.80 10.36
C GLY A 121 8.30 1.30 10.68
N LYS A 122 8.84 0.51 9.76
CA LYS A 122 9.01 -0.93 9.99
C LYS A 122 10.01 -1.14 11.12
N PRO A 123 9.64 -1.84 12.21
CA PRO A 123 10.58 -2.14 13.26
C PRO A 123 11.68 -3.05 12.72
N SER A 124 12.90 -2.91 13.25
CA SER A 124 14.00 -3.82 12.96
C SER A 124 13.74 -5.15 13.68
N PRO A 125 13.40 -6.25 12.98
CA PRO A 125 12.96 -7.49 13.64
C PRO A 125 14.06 -8.15 14.48
N TRP A 126 15.32 -7.90 14.13
CA TRP A 126 16.49 -8.38 14.89
C TRP A 126 16.76 -7.60 16.19
N MET A 127 15.94 -6.59 16.53
CA MET A 127 16.12 -5.75 17.71
C MET A 127 15.38 -6.32 18.93
N THR A 128 15.99 -7.31 19.57
CA THR A 128 15.42 -8.00 20.74
C THR A 128 15.47 -7.12 22.01
N GLU A 129 14.66 -7.46 23.01
CA GLU A 129 14.69 -6.76 24.31
C GLU A 129 16.05 -6.86 25.00
N ASP A 130 16.69 -8.03 24.92
CA ASP A 130 18.03 -8.20 25.49
C ASP A 130 19.05 -7.31 24.79
N LEU A 131 19.00 -7.19 23.46
CA LEU A 131 19.88 -6.29 22.73
C LEU A 131 19.66 -4.82 23.14
N LYS A 132 18.41 -4.41 23.36
CA LYS A 132 18.08 -3.08 23.91
C LYS A 132 18.64 -2.88 25.32
N LYS A 133 18.58 -3.89 26.20
CA LYS A 133 19.22 -3.83 27.52
C LYS A 133 20.73 -3.63 27.39
N GLN A 134 21.39 -4.35 26.48
CA GLN A 134 22.82 -4.20 26.23
C GLN A 134 23.19 -2.79 25.71
N MET A 135 22.33 -2.22 24.84
CA MET A 135 22.47 -0.84 24.35
C MET A 135 22.33 0.18 25.50
N ASN A 136 21.36 -0.01 26.39
CA ASN A 136 21.17 0.85 27.55
C ASN A 136 22.39 0.81 28.49
N THR A 137 22.95 -0.37 28.75
CA THR A 137 24.18 -0.52 29.54
C THR A 137 25.36 0.20 28.88
N ARG A 138 25.53 0.07 27.55
CA ARG A 138 26.55 0.81 26.80
C ARG A 138 26.38 2.32 26.99
N ASP A 139 25.15 2.82 26.93
CA ASP A 139 24.85 4.25 27.05
C ASP A 139 25.11 4.77 28.47
N GLN A 140 24.79 3.98 29.49
CA GLN A 140 25.16 4.26 30.88
C GLN A 140 26.69 4.33 31.07
N LEU A 141 27.43 3.37 30.50
CA LEU A 141 28.90 3.38 30.54
C LEU A 141 29.50 4.58 29.82
N ASN A 142 28.93 5.00 28.68
CA ASN A 142 29.36 6.21 27.98
C ASN A 142 29.18 7.47 28.85
N ARG A 143 27.99 7.62 29.48
CA ARG A 143 27.72 8.74 30.39
C ARG A 143 28.70 8.75 31.57
N ARG A 144 29.00 7.58 32.14
CA ARG A 144 29.97 7.44 33.23
C ARG A 144 31.38 7.81 32.77
N ALA A 145 31.86 7.27 31.66
CA ALA A 145 33.19 7.53 31.12
C ALA A 145 33.43 9.01 30.80
N LYS A 146 32.44 9.69 30.22
CA LYS A 146 32.51 11.14 29.99
C LYS A 146 32.58 11.96 31.28
N LYS A 147 31.88 11.52 32.34
CA LYS A 147 31.85 12.21 33.63
C LYS A 147 33.16 11.99 34.41
N SER A 148 33.67 10.76 34.45
CA SER A 148 34.86 10.42 35.24
C SER A 148 36.18 10.74 34.53
N ARG A 149 36.18 10.76 33.18
CA ARG A 149 37.39 10.92 32.33
C ARG A 149 38.52 9.93 32.62
N ASN A 150 38.23 8.84 33.33
CA ASN A 150 39.20 7.81 33.65
C ASN A 150 39.30 6.78 32.51
N ASN A 151 40.52 6.39 32.15
CA ASN A 151 40.81 5.31 31.20
C ASN A 151 40.01 4.03 31.48
N TYR A 152 39.86 3.62 32.74
CA TYR A 152 39.13 2.40 33.11
C TYR A 152 37.67 2.42 32.65
N ASP A 153 36.98 3.54 32.87
CA ASP A 153 35.59 3.71 32.44
C ASP A 153 35.49 3.80 30.91
N TRP A 154 36.44 4.48 30.26
CA TRP A 154 36.56 4.52 28.79
C TRP A 154 36.84 3.14 28.19
N GLN A 155 37.66 2.31 28.83
CA GLN A 155 37.93 0.93 28.41
C GLN A 155 36.68 0.06 28.55
N SER A 156 35.96 0.20 29.66
CA SER A 156 34.69 -0.49 29.91
C SER A 156 33.64 -0.12 28.86
N TYR A 157 33.50 1.17 28.54
CA TYR A 157 32.64 1.65 27.45
C TYR A 157 33.07 1.08 26.09
N ARG A 158 34.35 1.14 25.73
CA ARG A 158 34.88 0.61 24.45
C ARG A 158 34.57 -0.88 24.28
N ARG A 159 34.80 -1.69 25.32
CA ARG A 159 34.43 -3.12 25.34
C ARG A 159 32.95 -3.32 25.09
N LYS A 160 32.09 -2.58 25.79
CA LYS A 160 30.63 -2.71 25.63
C LYS A 160 30.13 -2.21 24.28
N LYS A 161 30.69 -1.12 23.74
CA LYS A 161 30.38 -0.58 22.41
C LYS A 161 30.68 -1.62 21.33
N ASN A 162 31.86 -2.24 21.37
CA ASN A 162 32.25 -3.28 20.42
C ASN A 162 31.38 -4.54 20.54
N PHE A 163 31.08 -4.95 21.77
CA PHE A 163 30.15 -6.05 22.03
C PHE A 163 28.77 -5.78 21.40
N VAL A 164 28.15 -4.64 21.71
CA VAL A 164 26.83 -4.27 21.17
C VAL A 164 26.85 -4.19 19.64
N LYS A 165 27.90 -3.59 19.04
CA LYS A 165 28.06 -3.54 17.58
C LYS A 165 28.05 -4.95 16.97
N ASN A 166 28.82 -5.87 17.55
CA ASN A 166 28.92 -7.24 17.07
C ASN A 166 27.62 -8.02 17.27
N GLU A 167 26.92 -7.83 18.40
CA GLU A 167 25.62 -8.44 18.63
C GLU A 167 24.56 -7.94 17.65
N ILE A 168 24.52 -6.65 17.32
CA ILE A 168 23.59 -6.12 16.30
C ILE A 168 23.86 -6.79 14.94
N ILE A 169 25.13 -6.89 14.54
CA ILE A 169 25.52 -7.53 13.28
C ILE A 169 25.13 -9.01 13.29
N ARG A 170 25.40 -9.73 14.39
CA ARG A 170 25.06 -11.15 14.53
C ARG A 170 23.55 -11.37 14.50
N ALA A 171 22.77 -10.59 15.26
CA ALA A 171 21.33 -10.68 15.30
C ALA A 171 20.71 -10.44 13.91
N LYS A 172 21.19 -9.40 13.19
CA LYS A 172 20.75 -9.13 11.82
C LYS A 172 21.07 -10.29 10.88
N ARG A 173 22.30 -10.84 10.93
CA ARG A 173 22.69 -12.00 10.11
C ARG A 173 21.85 -13.23 10.41
N ASN A 174 21.66 -13.56 11.69
CA ASN A 174 20.88 -14.72 12.11
C ASN A 174 19.41 -14.61 11.68
N HIS A 175 18.81 -13.42 11.82
CA HIS A 175 17.45 -13.18 11.36
C HIS A 175 17.27 -13.49 9.88
N PHE A 176 18.10 -12.90 9.01
CA PHE A 176 18.00 -13.18 7.57
C PHE A 176 18.39 -14.61 7.21
N LYS A 177 19.37 -15.21 7.89
CA LYS A 177 19.75 -16.62 7.70
C LYS A 177 18.58 -17.55 8.01
N ASN A 178 17.85 -17.30 9.10
CA ASN A 178 16.71 -18.10 9.50
C ASN A 178 15.52 -17.87 8.55
N GLU A 179 15.19 -16.61 8.21
CA GLU A 179 14.13 -16.31 7.23
C GLU A 179 14.37 -17.02 5.89
N LEU A 180 15.62 -17.02 5.39
CA LEU A 180 15.97 -17.68 4.12
C LEU A 180 15.86 -19.20 4.22
N LYS A 181 16.28 -19.81 5.33
CA LYS A 181 16.16 -21.25 5.57
C LYS A 181 14.70 -21.70 5.64
N GLU A 182 13.88 -20.99 6.42
CA GLU A 182 12.46 -21.30 6.59
C GLU A 182 11.66 -21.14 5.29
N ASN A 183 12.08 -20.23 4.41
CA ASN A 183 11.42 -19.97 3.13
C ASN A 183 12.14 -20.57 1.92
N ALA A 184 13.07 -21.52 2.12
CA ALA A 184 13.83 -22.14 1.03
C ALA A 184 12.93 -22.82 -0.02
N ASN A 185 11.83 -23.44 0.42
CA ASN A 185 10.86 -24.11 -0.45
C ASN A 185 9.81 -23.17 -1.05
N ASN A 186 9.90 -21.85 -0.78
CA ASN A 186 8.96 -20.86 -1.29
C ASN A 186 9.71 -19.80 -2.11
N PRO A 187 9.90 -20.02 -3.43
CA PRO A 187 10.67 -19.12 -4.29
C PRO A 187 10.22 -17.66 -4.21
N ASP A 188 8.91 -17.40 -4.20
CA ASP A 188 8.35 -16.05 -4.12
C ASP A 188 8.75 -15.30 -2.85
N ARG A 189 8.70 -15.98 -1.69
CA ARG A 189 9.11 -15.38 -0.41
C ARG A 189 10.62 -15.29 -0.31
N PHE A 190 11.34 -16.32 -0.73
CA PHE A 190 12.80 -16.36 -0.76
C PHE A 190 13.38 -15.16 -1.51
N TRP A 191 12.96 -14.95 -2.76
CA TRP A 191 13.44 -13.84 -3.57
C TRP A 191 13.03 -12.47 -3.02
N LYS A 192 11.88 -12.37 -2.36
CA LYS A 192 11.51 -11.14 -1.63
C LYS A 192 12.46 -10.84 -0.47
N ILE A 193 12.92 -11.85 0.26
CA ILE A 193 13.88 -11.70 1.35
C ILE A 193 15.25 -11.29 0.78
N VAL A 194 15.72 -11.99 -0.25
CA VAL A 194 16.99 -11.67 -0.95
C VAL A 194 17.00 -10.21 -1.44
N LYS A 195 15.93 -9.75 -2.09
CA LYS A 195 15.78 -8.36 -2.54
C LYS A 195 15.77 -7.31 -1.42
N LYS A 196 15.52 -7.68 -0.16
CA LYS A 196 15.67 -6.77 0.99
C LYS A 196 17.12 -6.66 1.46
N ILE A 197 17.92 -7.70 1.25
CA ILE A 197 19.32 -7.76 1.68
C ILE A 197 20.20 -6.97 0.70
N PHE A 198 19.94 -7.14 -0.59
CA PHE A 198 20.66 -6.42 -1.63
C PHE A 198 19.97 -5.09 -1.95
N PRO A 199 20.72 -3.98 -2.07
CA PRO A 199 20.17 -2.73 -2.58
C PRO A 199 19.87 -2.90 -4.07
N VAL A 200 18.68 -3.40 -4.38
CA VAL A 200 18.15 -3.32 -5.73
C VAL A 200 17.65 -1.90 -5.92
N ASN A 201 18.10 -1.21 -6.97
CA ASN A 201 17.52 0.05 -7.43
C ASN A 201 16.08 -0.20 -7.87
N ASN A 202 15.18 -0.34 -6.90
CA ASN A 202 13.75 -0.38 -7.16
C ASN A 202 13.38 1.03 -7.61
N LYS A 203 13.20 1.20 -8.93
CA LYS A 203 12.41 2.32 -9.46
C LYS A 203 11.11 2.29 -8.68
N SER A 204 10.85 3.31 -7.88
CA SER A 204 9.63 3.36 -7.10
C SER A 204 8.45 3.35 -8.09
N ASN A 205 7.48 2.46 -7.89
CA ASN A 205 6.18 2.54 -8.58
C ASN A 205 5.34 3.72 -8.05
N VAL A 206 5.99 4.73 -7.48
CA VAL A 206 5.33 5.93 -6.99
C VAL A 206 5.03 6.75 -8.23
N ILE A 207 3.74 6.88 -8.53
CA ILE A 207 3.22 7.85 -9.49
C ILE A 207 3.82 9.20 -9.12
N THR A 208 4.51 9.86 -10.06
CA THR A 208 5.05 11.20 -9.79
C THR A 208 3.90 12.12 -9.44
N LYS A 209 4.08 12.93 -8.40
CA LYS A 209 3.07 13.91 -8.00
C LYS A 209 2.85 15.02 -9.03
N SER A 210 3.56 15.02 -10.15
CA SER A 210 3.48 16.02 -11.20
C SER A 210 3.37 15.36 -12.58
N PHE A 211 2.37 15.75 -13.35
CA PHE A 211 2.12 15.27 -14.71
C PHE A 211 2.12 16.41 -15.73
N ASN A 212 2.61 16.10 -16.93
CA ASN A 212 2.59 17.00 -18.08
C ASN A 212 1.23 16.91 -18.76
N LEU A 213 0.51 18.03 -18.78
CA LEU A 213 -0.74 18.20 -19.52
C LEU A 213 -0.46 18.47 -21.00
N SER A 214 -1.51 18.32 -21.82
CA SER A 214 -1.43 18.52 -23.28
C SER A 214 -1.11 19.96 -23.69
N ASP A 215 -1.31 20.93 -22.80
CA ASP A 215 -0.98 22.35 -23.00
C ASP A 215 0.47 22.70 -22.62
N GLY A 216 1.28 21.69 -22.26
CA GLY A 216 2.67 21.86 -21.83
C GLY A 216 2.85 22.27 -20.37
N LYS A 217 1.76 22.43 -19.60
CA LYS A 217 1.85 22.73 -18.16
C LYS A 217 2.01 21.46 -17.32
N THR A 218 2.61 21.61 -16.15
CA THR A 218 2.67 20.55 -15.14
C THR A 218 1.60 20.75 -14.08
N THR A 219 0.82 19.71 -13.76
CA THR A 219 -0.15 19.74 -12.66
C THR A 219 0.25 18.76 -11.55
N THR A 220 -0.10 19.10 -10.32
CA THR A 220 0.01 18.20 -9.14
C THR A 220 -1.35 17.85 -8.53
N ASP A 221 -2.43 18.36 -9.14
CA ASP A 221 -3.79 18.17 -8.68
C ASP A 221 -4.31 16.77 -9.06
N GLU A 222 -4.84 16.04 -8.07
CA GLU A 222 -5.21 14.63 -8.21
C GLU A 222 -6.40 14.43 -9.18
N ASP A 223 -7.41 15.31 -9.12
CA ASP A 223 -8.59 15.24 -9.99
C ASP A 223 -8.21 15.51 -11.44
N THR A 224 -7.39 16.55 -11.67
CA THR A 224 -6.88 16.88 -13.01
C THR A 224 -6.05 15.73 -13.60
N ILE A 225 -5.24 15.05 -12.78
CA ILE A 225 -4.45 13.88 -13.20
C ILE A 225 -5.38 12.72 -13.57
N SER A 226 -6.39 12.44 -12.75
CA SER A 226 -7.39 11.39 -12.99
C SER A 226 -8.14 11.61 -14.30
N ASP A 227 -8.62 12.83 -14.52
CA ASP A 227 -9.27 13.23 -15.78
C ASP A 227 -8.33 13.13 -16.98
N GLY A 228 -7.05 13.47 -16.79
CA GLY A 228 -6.00 13.30 -17.79
C GLY A 228 -5.86 11.84 -18.24
N PHE A 229 -5.82 10.90 -17.30
CA PHE A 229 -5.80 9.46 -17.60
C PHE A 229 -7.08 9.01 -18.31
N CYS A 230 -8.25 9.41 -17.81
CA CYS A 230 -9.54 9.08 -18.42
C CYS A 230 -9.61 9.55 -19.88
N LYS A 231 -9.23 10.81 -20.15
CA LYS A 231 -9.18 11.38 -21.50
C LYS A 231 -8.18 10.65 -22.39
N PHE A 232 -6.97 10.38 -21.87
CA PHE A 232 -5.94 9.66 -22.60
C PHE A 232 -6.46 8.29 -23.05
N TYR A 233 -6.86 7.41 -22.13
CA TYR A 233 -7.30 6.05 -22.45
C TYR A 233 -8.58 6.00 -23.28
N SER A 234 -9.52 6.92 -23.06
CA SER A 234 -10.74 7.02 -23.88
C SER A 234 -10.41 7.43 -25.33
N SER A 235 -9.36 8.24 -25.52
CA SER A 235 -8.93 8.70 -26.85
C SER A 235 -8.04 7.72 -27.62
N ILE A 236 -7.45 6.71 -26.97
CA ILE A 236 -6.50 5.77 -27.60
C ILE A 236 -7.11 5.12 -28.85
N ALA A 237 -8.33 4.59 -28.75
CA ALA A 237 -8.96 3.90 -29.87
C ALA A 237 -9.16 4.83 -31.08
N LYS A 238 -9.59 6.07 -30.84
CA LYS A 238 -9.77 7.10 -31.87
C LYS A 238 -8.42 7.47 -32.51
N ASN A 239 -7.40 7.73 -31.68
CA ASN A 239 -6.06 8.09 -32.13
C ASN A 239 -5.41 6.96 -32.94
N LEU A 240 -5.60 5.70 -32.54
CA LEU A 240 -5.11 4.53 -33.28
C LEU A 240 -5.79 4.41 -34.65
N LYS A 241 -7.10 4.64 -34.73
CA LYS A 241 -7.85 4.63 -35.99
C LYS A 241 -7.36 5.72 -36.95
N GLU A 242 -7.08 6.92 -36.43
CA GLU A 242 -6.58 8.05 -37.22
C GLU A 242 -5.12 7.88 -37.67
N LYS A 243 -4.29 7.18 -36.88
CA LYS A 243 -2.86 6.96 -37.18
C LYS A 243 -2.59 5.72 -38.04
N SER A 244 -3.42 4.70 -37.98
CA SER A 244 -3.22 3.47 -38.75
C SER A 244 -3.88 3.56 -40.12
N PHE A 245 -3.06 3.55 -41.17
CA PHE A 245 -3.52 3.47 -42.57
C PHE A 245 -4.35 2.19 -42.83
N LEU A 246 -4.01 1.09 -42.15
CA LEU A 246 -4.73 -0.18 -42.24
C LEU A 246 -6.13 -0.11 -41.58
N LEU A 247 -6.28 0.68 -40.50
CA LEU A 247 -7.56 0.89 -39.81
C LEU A 247 -8.44 1.95 -40.47
N LYS A 248 -7.87 2.89 -41.24
CA LYS A 248 -8.62 3.90 -42.01
C LYS A 248 -9.55 3.27 -43.04
N ASN A 249 -9.07 2.21 -43.70
CA ASN A 249 -9.83 1.46 -44.71
C ASN A 249 -10.48 0.20 -44.15
N PHE A 250 -10.26 -0.13 -42.87
CA PHE A 250 -11.11 -1.06 -42.14
C PHE A 250 -12.43 -0.34 -41.90
N LEU A 251 -13.25 -0.32 -42.95
CA LEU A 251 -14.68 -0.24 -42.79
C LEU A 251 -15.00 -1.37 -41.81
N TRP A 252 -15.28 -1.03 -40.55
CA TRP A 252 -16.32 -1.76 -39.86
C TRP A 252 -17.53 -1.57 -40.76
N SER A 253 -17.66 -2.40 -41.78
CA SER A 253 -18.87 -2.45 -42.57
C SER A 253 -19.89 -2.83 -41.52
N TYR A 254 -20.64 -1.84 -41.02
CA TYR A 254 -21.97 -2.11 -40.52
C TYR A 254 -22.55 -3.02 -41.57
N ALA A 255 -22.76 -4.29 -41.19
CA ALA A 255 -23.14 -5.31 -42.14
C ALA A 255 -24.28 -4.71 -42.96
N THR A 256 -24.01 -4.47 -44.25
CA THR A 256 -25.06 -3.97 -45.12
C THR A 256 -26.16 -5.04 -45.06
N PRO A 257 -27.45 -4.67 -44.94
CA PRO A 257 -28.52 -5.64 -44.75
C PRO A 257 -28.58 -6.73 -45.83
N ASN A 258 -27.91 -6.50 -46.96
CA ASN A 258 -27.83 -7.41 -48.10
C ASN A 258 -26.69 -8.44 -48.06
N ASN A 259 -25.85 -8.47 -47.03
CA ASN A 259 -24.89 -9.55 -46.91
C ASN A 259 -25.58 -10.79 -46.34
N ARG A 260 -25.64 -11.84 -47.17
CA ARG A 260 -26.27 -13.15 -46.94
C ARG A 260 -25.61 -13.95 -45.80
N TYR A 261 -25.57 -13.40 -44.59
CA TYR A 261 -25.34 -14.18 -43.36
C TYR A 261 -26.63 -14.88 -42.96
N SER A 262 -27.10 -15.77 -43.82
CA SER A 262 -28.03 -16.81 -43.42
C SER A 262 -27.33 -17.67 -42.36
N THR A 263 -27.93 -17.78 -41.18
CA THR A 263 -27.72 -18.82 -40.15
C THR A 263 -26.61 -18.70 -39.10
N LEU A 264 -25.98 -17.54 -38.88
CA LEU A 264 -25.32 -17.36 -37.57
C LEU A 264 -26.43 -17.25 -36.51
N PRO A 265 -26.46 -18.12 -35.49
CA PRO A 265 -27.49 -18.03 -34.47
C PRO A 265 -27.39 -16.66 -33.80
N ASN A 266 -28.49 -15.91 -33.79
CA ASN A 266 -28.57 -14.65 -33.04
C ASN A 266 -28.08 -14.92 -31.61
N PHE A 267 -27.06 -14.17 -31.18
CA PHE A 267 -26.59 -14.26 -29.82
C PHE A 267 -27.74 -13.96 -28.86
N LYS A 268 -28.11 -14.93 -28.04
CA LYS A 268 -29.11 -14.80 -26.99
C LYS A 268 -28.44 -15.10 -25.66
N LEU A 269 -28.53 -14.16 -24.73
CA LEU A 269 -28.18 -14.42 -23.34
C LEU A 269 -29.15 -15.47 -22.79
N SER A 270 -28.59 -16.57 -22.30
CA SER A 270 -29.34 -17.63 -21.64
C SER A 270 -29.24 -17.47 -20.13
N ARG A 271 -30.25 -17.96 -19.41
CA ARG A 271 -30.20 -18.03 -17.95
C ARG A 271 -29.01 -18.87 -17.51
N VAL A 272 -28.42 -18.49 -16.39
CA VAL A 272 -27.34 -19.21 -15.73
C VAL A 272 -27.87 -20.06 -14.59
N SER A 273 -27.16 -21.15 -14.29
CA SER A 273 -27.47 -22.05 -13.18
C SER A 273 -26.64 -21.74 -11.94
N ASP A 274 -27.16 -22.13 -10.76
CA ASP A 274 -26.45 -22.01 -9.48
C ASP A 274 -25.07 -22.68 -9.51
N ILE A 275 -24.96 -23.83 -10.19
CA ILE A 275 -23.70 -24.59 -10.34
C ILE A 275 -22.67 -23.78 -11.15
N GLN A 276 -23.10 -23.11 -12.23
CA GLN A 276 -22.21 -22.25 -13.01
C GLN A 276 -21.72 -21.07 -12.17
N VAL A 277 -22.64 -20.37 -11.49
CA VAL A 277 -22.28 -19.22 -10.64
C VAL A 277 -21.36 -19.63 -9.50
N LEU A 278 -21.65 -20.75 -8.82
CA LEU A 278 -20.78 -21.32 -7.79
C LEU A 278 -19.38 -21.63 -8.33
N LYS A 279 -19.28 -22.25 -9.51
CA LYS A 279 -18.00 -22.54 -10.17
C LYS A 279 -17.22 -21.23 -10.43
N TYR A 280 -17.87 -20.18 -10.91
CA TYR A 280 -17.21 -18.89 -11.14
C TYR A 280 -16.75 -18.24 -9.82
N LEU A 281 -17.58 -18.24 -8.78
CA LEU A 281 -17.22 -17.74 -7.45
C LEU A 281 -16.02 -18.50 -6.86
N LYS A 282 -16.01 -19.83 -6.97
CA LYS A 282 -14.89 -20.66 -6.50
C LYS A 282 -13.62 -20.46 -7.34
N ASN A 283 -13.73 -20.03 -8.59
CA ASN A 283 -12.58 -19.74 -9.45
C ASN A 283 -12.00 -18.33 -9.28
N LEU A 284 -12.60 -17.49 -8.43
CA LEU A 284 -12.05 -16.17 -8.12
C LEU A 284 -10.61 -16.27 -7.56
N LYS A 285 -9.74 -15.37 -8.03
CA LYS A 285 -8.39 -15.20 -7.49
C LYS A 285 -8.50 -14.52 -6.13
N ARG A 286 -8.06 -15.19 -5.06
CA ARG A 286 -8.17 -14.66 -3.68
C ARG A 286 -7.42 -13.34 -3.49
N LYS A 287 -6.30 -13.16 -4.18
CA LYS A 287 -5.44 -11.96 -4.07
C LYS A 287 -5.66 -11.06 -5.30
N CYS A 288 -6.76 -10.34 -5.32
CA CYS A 288 -6.99 -9.27 -6.29
C CYS A 288 -7.37 -7.98 -5.57
N ALA A 289 -7.29 -6.86 -6.27
CA ALA A 289 -7.78 -5.60 -5.74
C ALA A 289 -9.29 -5.68 -5.50
N THR A 290 -9.75 -5.08 -4.41
CA THR A 290 -11.16 -4.93 -4.11
C THR A 290 -11.79 -3.89 -5.04
N GLY A 291 -12.99 -4.18 -5.54
CA GLY A 291 -13.74 -3.31 -6.43
C GLY A 291 -14.33 -2.09 -5.73
N LEU A 292 -15.26 -1.42 -6.42
CA LEU A 292 -16.05 -0.31 -5.87
C LEU A 292 -17.10 -0.79 -4.84
N ASP A 293 -17.32 -2.09 -4.75
CA ASP A 293 -18.21 -2.75 -3.81
C ASP A 293 -17.60 -2.97 -2.43
N ASP A 294 -16.30 -2.70 -2.24
CA ASP A 294 -15.55 -2.97 -1.00
C ASP A 294 -15.66 -4.42 -0.49
N LEU A 295 -15.99 -5.37 -1.38
CA LEU A 295 -16.09 -6.80 -1.12
C LEU A 295 -14.86 -7.53 -1.69
N PRO A 296 -13.93 -8.03 -0.85
CA PRO A 296 -12.76 -8.76 -1.34
C PRO A 296 -13.16 -10.05 -2.05
N ALA A 297 -12.47 -10.39 -3.14
CA ALA A 297 -12.72 -11.67 -3.83
C ALA A 297 -12.45 -12.91 -2.95
N SER A 298 -11.56 -12.79 -1.95
CA SER A 298 -11.38 -13.85 -0.95
C SER A 298 -12.67 -14.10 -0.16
N TYR A 299 -13.36 -13.03 0.26
CA TYR A 299 -14.62 -13.12 1.00
C TYR A 299 -15.72 -13.76 0.15
N LEU A 300 -15.92 -13.29 -1.09
CA LEU A 300 -16.90 -13.87 -2.02
C LEU A 300 -16.64 -15.37 -2.29
N LYS A 301 -15.37 -15.77 -2.35
CA LYS A 301 -14.97 -17.17 -2.54
C LYS A 301 -15.22 -18.04 -1.30
N ASP A 302 -15.01 -17.48 -0.12
CA ASP A 302 -15.22 -18.14 1.17
C ASP A 302 -16.71 -18.43 1.40
N ILE A 303 -17.59 -17.48 1.05
CA ILE A 303 -19.06 -17.59 1.21
C ILE A 303 -19.79 -18.16 -0.02
N ALA A 304 -19.04 -18.57 -1.04
CA ALA A 304 -19.58 -18.89 -2.37
C ALA A 304 -20.74 -19.89 -2.38
N TYR A 305 -20.72 -20.87 -1.47
CA TYR A 305 -21.78 -21.88 -1.38
C TYR A 305 -23.12 -21.29 -0.95
N VAL A 306 -23.11 -20.29 -0.06
CA VAL A 306 -24.31 -19.66 0.47
C VAL A 306 -24.88 -18.66 -0.54
N ILE A 307 -24.00 -17.88 -1.18
CA ILE A 307 -24.43 -16.76 -2.02
C ILE A 307 -24.70 -17.14 -3.49
N ALA A 308 -24.35 -18.36 -3.92
CA ALA A 308 -24.49 -18.76 -5.32
C ALA A 308 -25.93 -18.64 -5.82
N LYS A 309 -26.90 -19.10 -5.03
CA LYS A 309 -28.32 -19.07 -5.37
C LYS A 309 -28.91 -17.64 -5.43
N PRO A 310 -28.76 -16.77 -4.40
CA PRO A 310 -29.26 -15.40 -4.49
C PRO A 310 -28.58 -14.61 -5.62
N LEU A 311 -27.27 -14.79 -5.84
CA LEU A 311 -26.59 -14.13 -6.95
C LEU A 311 -27.09 -14.63 -8.32
N THR A 312 -27.35 -15.92 -8.46
CA THR A 312 -27.92 -16.50 -9.70
C THR A 312 -29.28 -15.91 -10.02
N HIS A 313 -30.12 -15.74 -9.00
CA HIS A 313 -31.42 -15.07 -9.16
C HIS A 313 -31.24 -13.64 -9.68
N THR A 314 -30.36 -12.84 -9.07
CA THR A 314 -30.09 -11.46 -9.51
C THR A 314 -29.57 -11.40 -10.96
N ILE A 315 -28.65 -12.30 -11.34
CA ILE A 315 -28.12 -12.37 -12.72
C ILE A 315 -29.24 -12.72 -13.70
N ASN A 316 -30.04 -13.75 -13.39
CA ASN A 316 -31.14 -14.16 -14.26
C ASN A 316 -32.24 -13.11 -14.38
N ASN A 317 -32.50 -12.36 -13.31
CA ASN A 317 -33.42 -11.22 -13.34
C ASN A 317 -32.90 -10.13 -14.29
N SER A 318 -31.62 -9.76 -14.19
CA SER A 318 -30.97 -8.82 -15.12
C SER A 318 -31.03 -9.29 -16.57
N ILE A 319 -30.75 -10.57 -16.84
CA ILE A 319 -30.85 -11.17 -18.18
C ILE A 319 -32.29 -11.08 -18.72
N SER A 320 -33.29 -11.41 -17.88
CA SER A 320 -34.69 -11.47 -18.32
C SER A 320 -35.32 -10.10 -18.59
N THR A 321 -34.90 -9.08 -17.84
CA THR A 321 -35.41 -7.71 -17.98
C THR A 321 -34.58 -6.87 -18.95
N GLY A 322 -33.37 -7.31 -19.30
CA GLY A 322 -32.42 -6.53 -20.09
C GLY A 322 -31.82 -5.35 -19.33
N ILE A 323 -32.02 -5.26 -18.01
CA ILE A 323 -31.54 -4.15 -17.18
C ILE A 323 -30.28 -4.60 -16.42
N VAL A 324 -29.15 -3.94 -16.71
CA VAL A 324 -27.89 -4.12 -15.96
C VAL A 324 -27.82 -3.06 -14.84
N PRO A 325 -27.62 -3.47 -13.57
CA PRO A 325 -27.39 -2.53 -12.47
C PRO A 325 -26.17 -1.63 -12.68
N ASN A 326 -26.23 -0.39 -12.18
CA ASN A 326 -25.18 0.60 -12.42
C ASN A 326 -23.87 0.25 -11.71
N GLU A 327 -23.96 -0.40 -10.56
CA GLU A 327 -22.83 -0.93 -9.78
C GLU A 327 -21.96 -1.89 -10.61
N LEU A 328 -22.56 -2.60 -11.58
CA LEU A 328 -21.86 -3.51 -12.47
C LEU A 328 -21.31 -2.83 -13.74
N LYS A 329 -21.66 -1.56 -13.99
CA LYS A 329 -21.18 -0.76 -15.13
C LYS A 329 -19.96 0.08 -14.78
N SER A 330 -19.75 0.36 -13.49
CA SER A 330 -18.63 1.15 -13.01
C SER A 330 -17.41 0.28 -12.72
N ALA A 331 -16.22 0.78 -13.05
CA ALA A 331 -14.95 0.12 -12.76
C ALA A 331 -13.94 1.10 -12.18
N ARG A 332 -13.07 0.62 -11.29
CA ARG A 332 -11.93 1.39 -10.80
C ARG A 332 -10.76 1.19 -11.76
N ILE A 333 -10.30 2.27 -12.38
CA ILE A 333 -9.11 2.27 -13.22
C ILE A 333 -7.92 2.69 -12.35
N THR A 334 -6.84 1.91 -12.39
CA THR A 334 -5.60 2.24 -11.67
C THR A 334 -4.45 2.18 -12.66
N PRO A 335 -3.91 3.34 -13.08
CA PRO A 335 -2.77 3.40 -13.99
C PRO A 335 -1.54 2.72 -13.38
N ILE A 336 -0.91 1.82 -14.13
CA ILE A 336 0.29 1.11 -13.70
C ILE A 336 1.47 1.62 -14.54
N PHE A 337 2.47 2.21 -13.88
CA PHE A 337 3.67 2.68 -14.58
C PHE A 337 4.37 1.52 -15.30
N LYS A 338 4.71 1.74 -16.57
CA LYS A 338 5.42 0.77 -17.41
C LYS A 338 6.91 1.10 -17.48
N SER A 339 7.26 2.23 -18.08
CA SER A 339 8.64 2.64 -18.39
C SER A 339 8.67 4.07 -18.95
N GLY A 340 9.82 4.71 -18.99
CA GLY A 340 9.97 6.06 -19.57
C GLY A 340 9.82 7.17 -18.53
N ASN A 341 9.32 8.32 -18.95
CA ASN A 341 9.07 9.45 -18.06
C ASN A 341 7.75 9.22 -17.30
N ASN A 342 7.82 9.17 -15.97
CA ASN A 342 6.69 8.92 -15.09
C ASN A 342 5.71 10.10 -14.96
N GLY A 343 6.01 11.27 -15.52
CA GLY A 343 5.09 12.40 -15.64
C GLY A 343 4.24 12.42 -16.92
N GLN A 344 4.32 11.37 -17.76
CA GLN A 344 3.56 11.28 -19.01
C GLN A 344 2.52 10.16 -18.94
N PHE A 345 1.28 10.46 -19.36
CA PHE A 345 0.16 9.51 -19.32
C PHE A 345 0.41 8.24 -20.17
N GLU A 346 1.10 8.36 -21.30
CA GLU A 346 1.41 7.25 -22.23
C GLU A 346 2.36 6.19 -21.67
N ASN A 347 3.09 6.51 -20.60
CA ASN A 347 4.04 5.63 -19.96
C ASN A 347 3.41 4.74 -18.87
N TYR A 348 2.07 4.74 -18.81
CA TYR A 348 1.27 3.90 -17.94
C TYR A 348 0.41 2.93 -18.76
N ARG A 349 -0.05 1.85 -18.13
CA ARG A 349 -1.01 0.88 -18.69
C ARG A 349 -2.22 0.70 -17.78
#